data_AF-A0A958P3W9-F1
#
_entry.id   AF-A0A958P3W9-F1
#
_cell.length_a   1.000
_cell.length_b   1.000
_cell.length_c   1.000
_cell.angle_alpha   90.00
_cell.angle_beta   90.00
_cell.angle_gamma   90.00
#
_symmetry.space_group_name_H-M   'P 1'
#
loop_
_entity.id
_entity.type
_entity.pdbx_description
1 polymer ?
#
loop_
_entity_poly.entity_id
_entity_poly.type
_entity_poly.pdbx_seq_one_letter_code
_entity_poly.pdbx_strand_id
1 'polypeptide(L)'
;CAAVERLALMEKVEGDDIFLLKTAALYHDAGFVHQYSSNEEIGAALAKEVLPRFGYTDEQIEVIHQLINATKVPQSPKNKLEEIICDADLDYLGGDEFHIIADKLKRELMERNMVQTDKQWDELQIKFLEQHRYFTKTAIELRRDNKKARIEEIKARLKTYKD
;
A
#
# COMPACT_ATOMS: atom_id res chain seq x y z
N CYS A 1 2.60 1.70 -9.61
CA CYS A 1 2.09 1.20 -10.92
C CYS A 1 2.49 -0.24 -11.26
N ALA A 2 3.78 -0.63 -11.23
CA ALA A 2 4.18 -1.97 -11.69
C ALA A 2 3.53 -3.13 -10.90
N ALA A 3 3.39 -3.00 -9.57
CA ALA A 3 2.70 -4.00 -8.75
C ALA A 3 1.21 -4.13 -9.12
N VAL A 4 0.51 -3.00 -9.25
CA VAL A 4 -0.91 -2.95 -9.66
C VAL A 4 -1.11 -3.63 -11.01
N GLU A 5 -0.31 -3.28 -12.02
CA GLU A 5 -0.42 -3.86 -13.35
C GLU A 5 -0.16 -5.37 -13.35
N ARG A 6 0.88 -5.83 -12.64
CA ARG A 6 1.17 -7.26 -12.49
C ARG A 6 0.01 -8.02 -11.83
N LEU A 7 -0.48 -7.53 -10.70
CA LEU A 7 -1.57 -8.17 -9.96
C LEU A 7 -2.87 -8.18 -10.77
N ALA A 8 -3.21 -7.07 -11.43
CA ALA A 8 -4.38 -6.98 -12.28
C ALA A 8 -4.34 -8.01 -13.42
N LEU A 9 -3.21 -8.13 -14.12
CA LEU A 9 -3.05 -9.10 -15.20
C LEU A 9 -3.14 -10.56 -14.71
N MET A 10 -2.54 -10.87 -13.56
CA MET A 10 -2.57 -12.22 -12.98
C MET A 10 -3.96 -12.60 -12.43
N GLU A 11 -4.71 -11.62 -11.93
CA GLU A 11 -6.11 -11.78 -11.52
C GLU A 11 -7.09 -11.70 -12.70
N LYS A 12 -6.59 -11.58 -13.94
CA LYS A 12 -7.38 -11.51 -15.19
C LYS A 12 -8.35 -10.33 -15.25
N VAL A 13 -7.94 -9.19 -14.69
CA VAL A 13 -8.62 -7.92 -14.96
C VAL A 13 -8.32 -7.51 -16.39
N GLU A 14 -9.35 -7.05 -17.11
CA GLU A 14 -9.27 -6.70 -18.52
C GLU A 14 -9.90 -5.31 -18.77
N GLY A 15 -9.64 -4.73 -19.94
CA GLY A 15 -10.26 -3.49 -20.37
C GLY A 15 -9.87 -2.27 -19.52
N ASP A 16 -10.81 -1.34 -19.38
CA ASP A 16 -10.61 -0.04 -18.76
C ASP A 16 -10.28 -0.13 -17.26
N ASP A 17 -10.63 -1.22 -16.59
CA ASP A 17 -10.35 -1.41 -15.15
C ASP A 17 -8.85 -1.37 -14.82
N ILE A 18 -7.99 -1.90 -15.71
CA ILE A 18 -6.54 -1.81 -15.55
C ILE A 18 -6.10 -0.33 -15.58
N PHE A 19 -6.71 0.46 -16.46
CA PHE A 19 -6.39 1.87 -16.61
C PHE A 19 -6.83 2.67 -15.38
N LEU A 20 -8.02 2.39 -14.83
CA LEU A 20 -8.50 3.01 -13.59
C LEU A 20 -7.60 2.66 -12.40
N LEU A 21 -7.23 1.38 -12.26
CA LEU A 21 -6.29 0.90 -11.25
C LEU A 21 -4.93 1.61 -11.33
N LYS A 22 -4.34 1.69 -12.53
CA LYS A 22 -3.05 2.38 -12.73
C LYS A 22 -3.16 3.87 -12.43
N THR A 23 -4.29 4.50 -12.75
CA THR A 23 -4.53 5.91 -12.45
C THR A 23 -4.65 6.13 -10.95
N ALA A 24 -5.48 5.36 -10.25
CA ALA A 24 -5.61 5.44 -8.79
C ALA A 24 -4.24 5.23 -8.10
N ALA A 25 -3.44 4.28 -8.57
CA ALA A 25 -2.09 4.03 -8.06
C ALA A 25 -1.13 5.22 -8.21
N LEU A 26 -1.31 6.07 -9.21
CA LEU A 26 -0.51 7.30 -9.38
C LEU A 26 -0.93 8.39 -8.39
N TYR A 27 -2.21 8.43 -8.00
CA TYR A 27 -2.78 9.50 -7.19
C TYR A 27 -2.96 9.18 -5.71
N HIS A 28 -2.95 7.90 -5.30
CA HIS A 28 -3.29 7.53 -3.92
C HIS A 28 -2.45 8.25 -2.85
N ASP A 29 -1.16 8.39 -3.12
CA ASP A 29 -0.18 9.09 -2.26
C ASP A 29 0.03 10.57 -2.64
N ALA A 30 -0.68 11.09 -3.65
CA ALA A 30 -0.51 12.48 -4.08
C ALA A 30 -0.87 13.48 -2.97
N GLY A 31 -1.70 13.08 -2.01
CA GLY A 31 -2.06 13.91 -0.86
C GLY A 31 -0.88 14.26 0.07
N PHE A 32 0.21 13.49 0.05
CA PHE A 32 1.40 13.74 0.85
C PHE A 32 2.04 15.11 0.61
N VAL A 33 1.81 15.73 -0.55
CA VAL A 33 2.27 17.09 -0.85
C VAL A 33 1.61 18.16 0.02
N HIS A 34 0.46 17.86 0.61
CA HIS A 34 -0.31 18.77 1.46
C HIS A 34 -0.37 18.31 2.91
N GLN A 35 -0.56 17.02 3.15
CA GLN A 35 -0.74 16.48 4.49
C GLN A 35 -0.16 15.08 4.59
N TYR A 36 0.50 14.78 5.71
CA TYR A 36 1.08 13.46 5.92
C TYR A 36 0.05 12.40 6.28
N SER A 37 -0.69 12.64 7.37
CA SER A 37 -1.67 11.69 7.89
C SER A 37 -2.99 11.81 7.15
N SER A 38 -3.68 10.69 6.89
CA SER A 38 -5.02 10.66 6.27
C SER A 38 -5.07 11.44 4.96
N ASN A 39 -4.12 11.18 4.06
CA ASN A 39 -3.91 11.96 2.84
C ASN A 39 -4.68 11.44 1.62
N GLU A 40 -5.34 10.28 1.76
CA GLU A 40 -6.04 9.59 0.67
C GLU A 40 -7.16 10.46 0.08
N GLU A 41 -7.96 11.14 0.92
CA GLU A 41 -9.04 12.01 0.45
C GLU A 41 -8.50 13.24 -0.30
N ILE A 42 -7.30 13.72 0.06
CA ILE A 42 -6.63 14.81 -0.65
C ILE A 42 -6.13 14.30 -2.00
N GLY A 43 -5.51 13.11 -2.05
CA GLY A 43 -5.09 12.47 -3.30
C GLY A 43 -6.27 12.25 -4.26
N ALA A 44 -7.40 11.81 -3.72
CA ALA A 44 -8.63 11.61 -4.48
C ALA A 44 -9.25 12.94 -4.96
N ALA A 45 -9.20 14.00 -4.15
CA ALA A 45 -9.62 15.34 -4.56
C ALA A 45 -8.74 15.90 -5.68
N LEU A 46 -7.41 15.73 -5.60
CA LEU A 46 -6.48 16.11 -6.67
C LEU A 46 -6.76 15.35 -7.96
N ALA A 47 -7.02 14.04 -7.88
CA ALA A 47 -7.43 13.24 -9.04
C ALA A 47 -8.71 13.80 -9.67
N LYS A 48 -9.74 14.10 -8.87
CA LYS A 48 -11.00 14.67 -9.34
C LYS A 48 -10.84 16.03 -10.02
N GLU A 49 -9.91 16.86 -9.56
CA GLU A 49 -9.61 18.16 -10.18
C GLU A 49 -8.90 18.01 -11.54
N VAL A 50 -7.95 17.08 -11.63
CA VAL A 50 -7.03 16.99 -12.76
C VAL A 50 -7.54 16.11 -13.90
N LEU A 51 -8.14 14.96 -13.58
CA LEU A 51 -8.51 13.91 -14.55
C LEU A 51 -9.52 14.34 -15.63
N PRO A 52 -10.50 15.24 -15.41
CA PRO A 52 -11.39 15.71 -16.47
C PRO A 52 -10.62 16.31 -17.66
N ARG A 53 -9.47 16.94 -17.42
CA ARG A 53 -8.61 17.54 -18.47
C ARG A 53 -7.94 16.50 -19.36
N PHE A 54 -7.92 15.24 -18.93
CA PHE A 54 -7.40 14.09 -19.67
C PHE A 54 -8.51 13.24 -20.31
N GLY A 55 -9.76 13.68 -20.25
CA GLY A 55 -10.90 13.01 -20.88
C GLY A 55 -11.53 11.88 -20.06
N TYR A 56 -11.24 11.80 -18.76
CA TYR A 56 -11.93 10.87 -17.87
C TYR A 56 -13.37 11.31 -17.65
N THR A 57 -14.29 10.36 -17.61
CA THR A 57 -15.69 10.62 -17.27
C THR A 57 -15.88 10.73 -15.76
N ASP A 58 -16.99 11.32 -15.32
CA ASP A 58 -17.33 11.42 -13.90
C ASP A 58 -17.44 10.04 -13.24
N GLU A 59 -17.95 9.03 -13.96
CA GLU A 59 -18.04 7.65 -13.48
C GLU A 59 -16.64 7.02 -13.28
N GLN A 60 -15.71 7.26 -14.20
CA GLN A 60 -14.33 6.77 -14.07
C GLN A 60 -13.60 7.43 -12.89
N ILE A 61 -13.82 8.74 -12.71
CA ILE A 61 -13.24 9.50 -11.60
C ILE A 61 -13.79 9.00 -10.25
N GLU A 62 -15.08 8.68 -10.19
CA GLU A 62 -15.70 8.11 -8.98
C GLU A 62 -15.10 6.75 -8.62
N VAL A 63 -14.87 5.88 -9.61
CA VAL A 63 -14.17 4.60 -9.39
C VAL A 63 -12.75 4.85 -8.85
N ILE A 64 -12.01 5.80 -9.44
CA ILE A 64 -10.65 6.15 -8.99
C ILE A 64 -10.67 6.68 -7.55
N HIS A 65 -11.64 7.53 -7.20
CA HIS A 65 -11.82 8.04 -5.84
C HIS A 65 -12.03 6.89 -4.83
N GLN A 66 -12.88 5.92 -5.17
CA GLN A 66 -13.12 4.74 -4.33
C GLN A 66 -11.87 3.86 -4.18
N LEU A 67 -11.12 3.67 -5.27
CA LEU A 67 -9.87 2.90 -5.25
C LEU A 67 -8.79 3.55 -4.37
N ILE A 68 -8.61 4.88 -4.49
CA ILE A 68 -7.68 5.62 -3.63
C ILE A 68 -8.09 5.49 -2.16
N ASN A 69 -9.38 5.68 -1.86
CA ASN A 69 -9.86 5.59 -0.49
C ASN A 69 -9.76 4.17 0.10
N ALA A 70 -9.71 3.13 -0.73
CA ALA A 70 -9.52 1.76 -0.28
C ALA A 70 -8.10 1.49 0.27
N THR A 71 -7.08 2.26 -0.14
CA THR A 71 -5.70 2.06 0.35
C THR A 71 -5.49 2.48 1.80
N LYS A 72 -6.44 3.23 2.37
CA LYS A 72 -6.40 3.67 3.76
C LYS A 72 -6.29 2.50 4.74
N VAL A 73 -5.30 2.55 5.64
CA VAL A 73 -5.06 1.53 6.65
C VAL A 73 -5.92 1.79 7.92
N PRO A 74 -6.59 0.77 8.51
CA PRO A 74 -6.66 -0.62 8.05
C PRO A 74 -7.54 -0.79 6.81
N GLN A 75 -7.01 -1.49 5.81
CA GLN A 75 -7.67 -1.72 4.52
C GLN A 75 -8.90 -2.63 4.68
N SER A 76 -10.00 -2.26 4.03
CA SER A 76 -11.25 -3.03 4.00
C SER A 76 -11.87 -3.00 2.59
N PRO A 77 -11.21 -3.61 1.60
CA PRO A 77 -11.68 -3.61 0.21
C PRO A 77 -13.04 -4.33 0.09
N LYS A 78 -13.89 -3.80 -0.78
CA LYS A 78 -15.27 -4.24 -1.00
C LYS A 78 -15.47 -5.01 -2.30
N ASN A 79 -14.53 -4.88 -3.23
CA ASN A 79 -14.58 -5.50 -4.55
C ASN A 79 -13.16 -5.87 -5.03
N LYS A 80 -13.08 -6.59 -6.15
CA LYS A 80 -11.82 -7.11 -6.70
C LYS A 80 -10.81 -6.02 -7.03
N LEU A 81 -11.23 -4.86 -7.56
CA LEU A 81 -10.30 -3.79 -7.91
C LEU A 81 -9.71 -3.15 -6.63
N GLU A 82 -10.54 -2.96 -5.61
CA GLU A 82 -10.08 -2.50 -4.30
C GLU A 82 -9.11 -3.52 -3.65
N GLU A 83 -9.36 -4.83 -3.77
CA GLU A 83 -8.42 -5.86 -3.31
C GLU A 83 -7.05 -5.72 -3.99
N ILE A 84 -7.06 -5.51 -5.32
CA ILE A 84 -5.84 -5.40 -6.13
C ILE A 84 -5.04 -4.15 -5.74
N ILE A 85 -5.68 -2.99 -5.60
CA ILE A 85 -4.94 -1.76 -5.24
C ILE A 85 -4.40 -1.83 -3.81
N CYS A 86 -5.16 -2.38 -2.86
CA CYS A 86 -4.69 -2.62 -1.49
C CYS A 86 -3.46 -3.52 -1.45
N ASP A 87 -3.52 -4.65 -2.16
CA ASP A 87 -2.41 -5.61 -2.23
C ASP A 87 -1.19 -5.03 -2.94
N ALA A 88 -1.40 -4.16 -3.94
CA ALA A 88 -0.32 -3.53 -4.68
C ALA A 88 0.39 -2.44 -3.87
N ASP A 89 -0.36 -1.65 -3.10
CA ASP A 89 0.15 -0.63 -2.18
C ASP A 89 1.12 -1.27 -1.14
N LEU A 90 0.74 -2.42 -0.59
CA LEU A 90 1.52 -3.16 0.40
C LEU A 90 2.25 -4.40 -0.17
N ASP A 91 2.54 -4.41 -1.47
CA ASP A 91 3.20 -5.53 -2.17
C ASP A 91 4.60 -5.83 -1.60
N TYR A 92 5.29 -4.79 -1.13
CA TYR A 92 6.66 -4.91 -0.63
C TYR A 92 6.78 -5.75 0.66
N LEU A 93 5.70 -5.93 1.43
CA LEU A 93 5.76 -6.64 2.72
C LEU A 93 6.18 -8.11 2.59
N GLY A 94 5.94 -8.72 1.42
CA GLY A 94 6.46 -10.04 1.06
C GLY A 94 7.32 -10.03 -0.20
N GLY A 95 7.76 -8.84 -0.64
CA GLY A 95 8.58 -8.65 -1.84
C GLY A 95 10.08 -8.68 -1.55
N ASP A 96 10.88 -8.71 -2.61
CA ASP A 96 12.34 -8.80 -2.51
C ASP A 96 12.98 -7.52 -1.96
N GLU A 97 12.34 -6.37 -2.21
CA GLU A 97 12.80 -5.05 -1.73
C GLU A 97 12.34 -4.72 -0.30
N PHE A 98 11.78 -5.69 0.43
CA PHE A 98 11.24 -5.49 1.78
C PHE A 98 12.17 -4.69 2.68
N HIS A 99 13.43 -5.11 2.80
CA HIS A 99 14.41 -4.48 3.69
C HIS A 99 14.77 -3.06 3.27
N ILE A 100 14.85 -2.81 1.97
CA ILE A 100 15.18 -1.49 1.42
C ILE A 100 14.06 -0.51 1.70
N ILE A 101 12.82 -0.90 1.43
CA ILE A 101 11.63 -0.04 1.63
C ILE A 101 11.37 0.14 3.13
N ALA A 102 11.50 -0.92 3.93
CA ALA A 102 11.38 -0.84 5.38
C ALA A 102 12.41 0.11 6.01
N ASP A 103 13.68 0.07 5.58
CA ASP A 103 14.71 0.98 6.12
C ASP A 103 14.43 2.44 5.74
N LYS A 104 13.95 2.70 4.51
CA LYS A 104 13.53 4.06 4.10
C LYS A 104 12.38 4.57 4.96
N LEU A 105 11.33 3.76 5.14
CA LEU A 105 10.18 4.12 5.98
C LEU A 105 10.61 4.34 7.44
N LYS A 106 11.48 3.50 7.98
CA LYS A 106 12.05 3.66 9.33
C LYS A 106 12.71 5.04 9.47
N ARG A 107 13.62 5.40 8.55
CA ARG A 107 14.32 6.70 8.57
C ARG A 107 13.34 7.86 8.54
N GLU A 108 12.35 7.78 7.65
CA GLU A 108 11.31 8.80 7.52
C GLU A 108 10.52 9.00 8.83
N LEU A 109 10.09 7.89 9.47
CA LEU A 109 9.37 7.96 10.75
C LEU A 109 10.25 8.47 11.89
N MET A 110 11.56 8.18 11.86
CA MET A 110 12.51 8.73 12.83
C MET A 110 12.69 10.24 12.66
N GLU A 111 12.85 10.72 11.43
CA GLU A 111 12.92 12.16 11.12
C GLU A 111 11.65 12.91 11.55
N ARG A 112 10.50 12.23 11.49
CA ARG A 112 9.20 12.75 11.94
C ARG A 112 8.95 12.58 13.45
N ASN A 113 9.92 12.08 14.22
CA ASN A 113 9.80 11.78 15.65
C ASN A 113 8.65 10.80 16.00
N MET A 114 8.22 9.98 15.04
CA MET A 114 7.18 8.94 15.23
C MET A 114 7.78 7.64 15.78
N VAL A 115 9.06 7.41 15.53
CA VAL A 115 9.86 6.30 16.07
C VAL A 115 11.18 6.85 16.57
N GLN A 116 11.63 6.41 17.75
CA GLN A 116 12.84 6.92 18.39
C GLN A 116 13.97 5.89 18.45
N THR A 117 13.64 4.60 18.38
CA THR A 117 14.62 3.51 18.55
C THR A 117 14.35 2.36 17.59
N ASP A 118 15.38 1.56 17.34
CA ASP A 118 15.30 0.34 16.53
C ASP A 118 14.37 -0.71 17.16
N LYS A 119 14.35 -0.80 18.50
CA LYS A 119 13.42 -1.67 19.24
C LYS A 119 11.97 -1.27 18.97
N GLN A 120 11.65 0.03 19.10
CA GLN A 120 10.32 0.55 18.82
C GLN A 120 9.91 0.34 17.36
N TRP A 121 10.85 0.50 16.42
CA TRP A 121 10.60 0.22 15.00
C TRP A 121 10.22 -1.25 14.78
N ASP A 122 11.00 -2.18 15.33
CA ASP A 122 10.75 -3.61 15.15
C ASP A 122 9.41 -4.03 15.80
N GLU A 123 9.05 -3.49 16.96
CA GLU A 123 7.74 -3.70 17.60
C GLU A 123 6.58 -3.21 16.71
N LEU A 124 6.70 -1.99 16.17
CA LEU A 124 5.71 -1.42 15.26
C LEU A 124 5.57 -2.24 13.98
N GLN A 125 6.71 -2.65 13.41
CA GLN A 125 6.76 -3.41 12.16
C GLN A 125 6.12 -4.79 12.31
N ILE A 126 6.41 -5.51 13.41
CA ILE A 126 5.77 -6.80 13.71
C ILE A 126 4.25 -6.61 13.80
N LYS A 127 3.79 -5.64 14.60
CA LYS A 127 2.36 -5.37 14.77
C LYS A 127 1.68 -5.09 13.43
N PHE A 128 2.29 -4.25 12.59
CA PHE A 128 1.75 -3.91 11.27
C PHE A 128 1.67 -5.15 10.35
N LEU A 129 2.74 -5.94 10.27
CA LEU A 129 2.81 -7.13 9.42
C LEU A 129 1.81 -8.22 9.83
N GLU A 130 1.59 -8.39 11.13
CA GLU A 130 0.64 -9.36 11.70
C GLU A 130 -0.81 -8.93 11.52
N GLN A 131 -1.11 -7.63 11.59
CA GLN A 131 -2.46 -7.09 11.37
C GLN A 131 -2.84 -7.06 9.89
N HIS A 132 -1.86 -6.84 8.99
CA HIS A 132 -2.08 -6.83 7.55
C HIS A 132 -2.44 -8.23 7.00
N ARG A 133 -3.26 -8.29 5.96
CA ARG A 133 -3.52 -9.50 5.16
C ARG A 133 -3.59 -9.14 3.68
N TYR A 134 -3.08 -10.04 2.85
CA TYR A 134 -3.30 -9.96 1.41
C TYR A 134 -4.71 -10.47 1.06
N PHE A 135 -5.32 -9.91 0.02
CA PHE A 135 -6.71 -10.16 -0.34
C PHE A 135 -6.86 -11.03 -1.59
N THR A 136 -6.12 -10.71 -2.66
CA THR A 136 -6.15 -11.43 -3.92
C THR A 136 -5.46 -12.78 -3.82
N LYS A 137 -5.91 -13.75 -4.62
CA LYS A 137 -5.29 -15.08 -4.66
C LYS A 137 -3.81 -14.96 -5.05
N THR A 138 -3.51 -14.13 -6.04
CA THR A 138 -2.16 -13.89 -6.53
C THR A 138 -1.24 -13.31 -5.46
N ALA A 139 -1.63 -12.23 -4.76
CA ALA A 139 -0.77 -11.64 -3.74
C ALA A 139 -0.55 -12.61 -2.56
N ILE A 140 -1.58 -13.35 -2.19
CA ILE A 140 -1.51 -14.40 -1.18
C ILE A 140 -0.48 -15.48 -1.56
N GLU A 141 -0.47 -15.94 -2.81
CA GLU A 141 0.49 -16.95 -3.29
C GLU A 141 1.92 -16.40 -3.39
N LEU A 142 2.08 -15.16 -3.85
CA LEU A 142 3.40 -14.57 -4.09
C LEU A 142 4.08 -14.01 -2.84
N ARG A 143 3.31 -13.54 -1.85
CA ARG A 143 3.84 -12.66 -0.78
C ARG A 143 3.68 -13.22 0.62
N ARG A 144 2.68 -14.05 0.88
CA ARG A 144 2.30 -14.44 2.26
C ARG A 144 3.42 -15.16 3.01
N ASP A 145 4.07 -16.13 2.39
CA ASP A 145 5.07 -16.94 3.08
C ASP A 145 6.37 -16.16 3.31
N ASN A 146 6.76 -15.30 2.36
CA ASN A 146 7.83 -14.33 2.56
C ASN A 146 7.50 -13.37 3.72
N LYS A 147 6.29 -12.82 3.75
CA LYS A 147 5.84 -11.93 4.85
C LYS A 147 5.93 -12.64 6.21
N LYS A 148 5.52 -13.90 6.31
CA LYS A 148 5.68 -14.70 7.53
C LYS A 148 7.15 -14.87 7.93
N ALA A 149 8.03 -15.17 6.96
CA ALA A 149 9.46 -15.26 7.22
C ALA A 149 10.03 -13.93 7.75
N ARG A 150 9.57 -12.78 7.22
CA ARG A 150 9.96 -11.45 7.74
C ARG A 150 9.50 -11.23 9.18
N ILE A 151 8.28 -11.62 9.52
CA ILE A 151 7.78 -11.50 10.90
C ILE A 151 8.69 -12.27 11.86
N GLU A 152 9.06 -13.51 11.52
CA GLU A 152 9.92 -14.33 12.37
C GLU A 152 11.36 -13.79 12.44
N GLU A 153 11.89 -13.28 11.32
CA GLU A 153 13.18 -12.59 11.25
C GLU A 153 13.23 -11.40 12.21
N ILE A 154 12.21 -10.53 12.17
CA ILE A 154 12.14 -9.32 13.01
C ILE A 154 11.92 -9.71 14.48
N LYS A 155 11.08 -10.70 14.77
CA LYS A 155 10.90 -11.22 16.14
C LYS A 155 12.19 -11.78 16.72
N ALA A 156 13.01 -12.45 15.92
CA ALA A 156 14.32 -12.94 16.35
C ALA A 156 15.26 -11.78 16.65
N ARG A 157 15.30 -10.76 15.78
CA ARG A 157 16.08 -9.53 16.01
C ARG A 157 15.63 -8.78 17.26
N LEU A 158 14.32 -8.68 17.49
CA LEU A 158 13.75 -7.97 18.65
C LEU A 158 14.24 -8.54 19.99
N LYS A 159 14.44 -9.87 20.07
CA LYS A 159 14.97 -10.54 21.27
C LYS A 159 16.44 -10.20 21.57
N THR A 160 17.16 -9.60 20.62
CA THR A 160 18.58 -9.24 20.79
C THR A 160 18.77 -7.86 21.43
N TYR A 161 17.75 -7.00 21.41
CA TYR A 161 17.81 -5.73 22.14
C TYR A 161 17.84 -6.02 23.64
N LYS A 162 18.81 -5.43 24.34
CA LYS A 162 18.84 -5.43 25.79
C LYS A 162 17.74 -4.50 26.30
N ASP A 163 17.15 -4.85 27.43
CA ASP A 163 16.21 -3.97 28.15
C ASP A 163 16.90 -2.71 28.69
#